data_AF-A0A8H6HIK1-F1
#
_entry.id   AF-A0A8H6HIK1-F1
#
_cell.length_a   1.000
_cell.length_b   1.000
_cell.length_c   1.000
_cell.angle_alpha   90.00
_cell.angle_beta   90.00
_cell.angle_gamma   90.00
#
_symmetry.space_group_name_H-M   'P 1'
#
loop_
_entity.id
_entity.type
_entity.pdbx_description
1 polymer ?
#
loop_
_entity_poly.entity_id
_entity_poly.type
_entity_poly.pdbx_seq_one_letter_code
_entity_poly.pdbx_strand_id
1 'polypeptide(L)'
;MNLRFKGYLFDFKTQTQAIAAIRDVLFAYMCLLSEAGIVPGAITPSSVLLGIQGAAERPRGVLVDFDISTSTKHAVRKSPGTLKMYMSAADIARCDPHNHPSPPHDEMDDLESAHYVLSELMFGFKGPRRKLVVAKRRSRMLVEWERETYNNAYNSKLAYFSDEDLDTRDVPAYWKPACKTLLCGLHRLLTPVVRKKRRLAKLYCEEDRKALEWLLEGSGGLYQSALELFDKALDELKGAEVA
;
A
#
# COMPACT_ATOMS: atom_id res chain seq x y z
N MET A 1 6.74 -18.11 -23.93
CA MET A 1 6.21 -17.92 -22.55
C MET A 1 4.77 -17.43 -22.66
N ASN A 2 3.78 -18.30 -22.45
CA ASN A 2 2.36 -17.91 -22.51
C ASN A 2 2.00 -17.18 -21.22
N LEU A 3 2.07 -15.85 -21.22
CA LEU A 3 1.73 -15.01 -20.08
C LEU A 3 0.23 -15.15 -19.79
N ARG A 4 -0.11 -15.85 -18.71
CA ARG A 4 -1.47 -16.15 -18.25
C ARG A 4 -1.90 -15.11 -17.22
N PHE A 5 -2.16 -13.87 -17.66
CA PHE A 5 -2.68 -12.79 -16.81
C PHE A 5 -4.02 -12.27 -17.33
N LYS A 6 -4.92 -11.90 -16.42
CA LYS A 6 -6.30 -11.52 -16.77
C LYS A 6 -6.74 -10.25 -16.03
N GLY A 7 -6.25 -9.11 -16.52
CA GLY A 7 -6.63 -7.79 -16.02
C GLY A 7 -5.80 -7.30 -14.83
N TYR A 8 -6.15 -6.11 -14.36
CA TYR A 8 -5.50 -5.42 -13.25
C TYR A 8 -6.17 -5.77 -11.92
N LEU A 9 -5.61 -5.34 -10.79
CA LEU A 9 -6.09 -5.71 -9.45
C LEU A 9 -7.61 -5.56 -9.27
N PHE A 10 -8.20 -4.47 -9.79
CA PHE A 10 -9.64 -4.21 -9.65
C PHE A 10 -10.54 -5.05 -10.58
N ASP A 11 -9.97 -5.90 -11.44
CA ASP A 11 -10.67 -6.94 -12.20
C ASP A 11 -10.86 -8.26 -11.43
N PHE A 12 -10.46 -8.29 -10.15
CA PHE A 12 -10.49 -9.49 -9.30
C PHE A 12 -11.82 -10.23 -9.32
N LYS A 13 -11.75 -11.55 -9.18
CA LYS A 13 -12.90 -12.47 -9.13
C LYS A 13 -13.20 -13.00 -7.74
N THR A 14 -12.19 -13.08 -6.87
CA THR A 14 -12.32 -13.53 -5.49
C THR A 14 -11.45 -12.67 -4.58
N GLN A 15 -11.76 -12.69 -3.28
CA GLN A 15 -10.92 -12.04 -2.26
C GLN A 15 -9.54 -12.66 -2.23
N THR A 16 -9.48 -14.00 -2.26
CA THR A 16 -8.24 -14.79 -2.31
C THR A 16 -7.35 -14.36 -3.48
N GLN A 17 -7.91 -14.14 -4.67
CA GLN A 17 -7.13 -13.68 -5.83
C GLN A 17 -6.56 -12.28 -5.60
N ALA A 18 -7.36 -11.34 -5.10
CA ALA A 18 -6.90 -9.96 -4.89
C ALA A 18 -5.83 -9.87 -3.79
N ILE A 19 -6.06 -10.52 -2.64
CA ILE A 19 -5.11 -10.54 -1.52
C ILE A 19 -3.81 -11.24 -1.91
N ALA A 20 -3.89 -12.37 -2.62
CA ALA A 20 -2.70 -13.09 -3.09
C ALA A 20 -1.90 -12.28 -4.11
N ALA A 21 -2.57 -11.50 -4.98
CA ALA A 21 -1.88 -10.67 -5.95
C ALA A 21 -1.10 -9.53 -5.28
N ILE A 22 -1.69 -8.85 -4.29
CA ILE A 22 -1.01 -7.80 -3.52
C ILE A 22 0.17 -8.40 -2.74
N ARG A 23 -0.02 -9.57 -2.11
CA ARG A 23 1.06 -10.30 -1.40
C ARG A 23 2.24 -10.58 -2.32
N ASP A 24 2.00 -11.14 -3.50
CA ASP A 24 3.06 -11.51 -4.44
C ASP A 24 3.78 -10.25 -4.99
N VAL A 25 3.05 -9.13 -5.19
CA VAL A 25 3.66 -7.84 -5.54
C VAL A 25 4.50 -7.26 -4.40
N LEU A 26 4.03 -7.31 -3.16
CA LEU A 26 4.80 -6.87 -1.99
C LEU A 26 6.11 -7.64 -1.86
N PHE A 27 6.07 -8.96 -2.07
CA PHE A 27 7.28 -9.78 -2.09
C PHE A 27 8.22 -9.36 -3.22
N ALA A 28 7.70 -9.07 -4.42
CA ALA A 28 8.51 -8.56 -5.52
C ALA A 28 9.16 -7.20 -5.20
N TYR A 29 8.44 -6.28 -4.55
CA TYR A 29 8.98 -5.00 -4.07
C TYR A 29 10.14 -5.22 -3.10
N MET A 30 9.95 -6.10 -2.11
CA MET A 30 10.99 -6.46 -1.14
C MET A 30 12.26 -6.97 -1.83
N CYS A 31 12.13 -7.89 -2.80
CA CYS A 31 13.28 -8.41 -3.56
C CYS A 31 13.93 -7.32 -4.43
N LEU A 32 13.15 -6.48 -5.11
CA LEU A 32 13.70 -5.40 -5.94
C LEU A 32 14.51 -4.39 -5.11
N LEU A 33 14.01 -4.04 -3.93
CA LEU A 33 14.71 -3.13 -3.03
C LEU A 33 15.96 -3.77 -2.44
N SER A 34 15.82 -4.95 -1.83
CA SER A 34 16.89 -5.58 -1.04
C SER A 34 17.95 -6.29 -1.89
N GLU A 35 17.57 -6.88 -3.02
CA GLU A 35 18.49 -7.66 -3.87
C GLU A 35 18.99 -6.86 -5.07
N ALA A 36 18.15 -6.01 -5.68
CA ALA A 36 18.49 -5.27 -6.90
C ALA A 36 18.79 -3.79 -6.67
N GLY A 37 18.50 -3.24 -5.48
CA GLY A 37 18.67 -1.81 -5.20
C GLY A 37 17.79 -0.90 -6.07
N ILE A 38 16.62 -1.40 -6.48
CA ILE A 38 15.64 -0.71 -7.32
C ILE A 38 14.43 -0.32 -6.46
N VAL A 39 14.04 0.95 -6.54
CA VAL A 39 12.78 1.48 -6.00
C VAL A 39 11.75 1.44 -7.14
N PRO A 40 10.78 0.51 -7.14
CA PRO A 40 9.96 0.26 -8.32
C PRO A 40 8.96 1.39 -8.63
N GLY A 41 8.53 2.13 -7.62
CA GLY A 41 7.51 3.17 -7.76
C GLY A 41 6.44 3.06 -6.68
N ALA A 42 5.18 3.41 -7.00
CA ALA A 42 4.08 3.24 -6.04
C ALA A 42 3.31 1.99 -6.43
N ILE A 43 2.89 1.24 -5.41
CA ILE A 43 1.92 0.16 -5.60
C ILE A 43 0.57 0.81 -5.89
N THR A 44 0.02 0.53 -7.07
CA THR A 44 -1.28 1.02 -7.52
C THR A 44 -2.09 -0.13 -8.12
N PRO A 45 -3.41 0.01 -8.27
CA PRO A 45 -4.22 -1.06 -8.84
C PRO A 45 -3.80 -1.43 -10.28
N SER A 46 -3.25 -0.48 -11.04
CA SER A 46 -2.74 -0.70 -12.40
C SER A 46 -1.32 -1.27 -12.45
N SER A 47 -0.52 -1.14 -11.39
CA SER A 47 0.79 -1.80 -11.33
C SER A 47 0.72 -3.27 -10.88
N VAL A 48 -0.47 -3.77 -10.56
CA VAL A 48 -0.69 -5.17 -10.14
C VAL A 48 -1.53 -5.93 -11.17
N LEU A 49 -0.89 -6.84 -11.91
CA LEU A 49 -1.58 -7.80 -12.79
C LEU A 49 -2.04 -9.03 -12.03
N LEU A 50 -3.25 -9.50 -12.33
CA LEU A 50 -3.83 -10.71 -11.75
C LEU A 50 -3.42 -11.96 -12.51
N GLY A 51 -2.86 -12.93 -11.80
CA GLY A 51 -2.64 -14.28 -12.33
C GLY A 51 -3.96 -15.00 -12.65
N ILE A 52 -3.92 -15.92 -13.61
CA ILE A 52 -5.08 -16.78 -13.94
C ILE A 52 -5.37 -17.73 -12.77
N GLN A 53 -6.64 -17.77 -12.37
CA GLN A 53 -7.15 -18.68 -11.34
C GLN A 53 -6.95 -20.15 -11.77
N GLY A 54 -6.40 -20.97 -10.88
CA GLY A 54 -6.16 -22.40 -11.14
C GLY A 54 -4.88 -22.71 -11.92
N ALA A 55 -4.01 -21.72 -12.17
CA ALA A 55 -2.66 -22.00 -12.67
C ALA A 55 -1.90 -22.82 -11.62
N ALA A 56 -1.32 -23.95 -12.05
CA ALA A 56 -0.57 -24.87 -11.18
C ALA A 56 0.72 -24.24 -10.59
N GLU A 57 1.21 -23.16 -11.21
CA GLU A 57 2.45 -22.48 -10.82
C GLU A 57 2.18 -21.01 -10.46
N ARG A 58 2.75 -20.59 -9.32
CA ARG A 58 2.85 -19.19 -8.86
C ARG A 58 3.69 -18.39 -9.86
N PRO A 59 3.46 -17.08 -10.08
CA PRO A 59 2.83 -16.11 -9.16
C PRO A 59 1.34 -15.78 -9.43
N ARG A 60 0.62 -15.41 -8.38
CA ARG A 60 -0.83 -15.02 -8.38
C ARG A 60 -1.02 -13.53 -8.62
N GLY A 61 0.03 -12.73 -8.43
CA GLY A 61 0.11 -11.34 -8.87
C GLY A 61 1.48 -11.03 -9.47
N VAL A 62 1.52 -10.11 -10.42
CA VAL A 62 2.77 -9.64 -11.03
C VAL A 62 2.82 -8.13 -10.98
N LEU A 63 3.97 -7.63 -10.53
CA LEU A 63 4.29 -6.21 -10.59
C LEU A 63 4.62 -5.82 -12.03
N VAL A 64 3.93 -4.79 -12.52
CA VAL A 64 4.20 -4.15 -13.81
C VAL A 64 4.36 -2.65 -13.60
N ASP A 65 4.60 -1.92 -14.69
CA ASP A 65 4.73 -0.46 -14.69
C ASP A 65 5.96 0.03 -13.91
N PHE A 66 7.14 -0.14 -14.52
CA PHE A 66 8.45 0.26 -13.99
C PHE A 66 8.91 1.62 -14.55
N ASP A 67 8.04 2.35 -15.25
CA ASP A 67 8.39 3.58 -15.98
C ASP A 67 8.87 4.70 -15.04
N ILE A 68 8.48 4.61 -13.76
CA ILE A 68 8.85 5.53 -12.70
C ILE A 68 9.85 4.94 -11.70
N SER A 69 10.42 3.76 -12.01
CA SER A 69 11.39 3.12 -11.14
C SER A 69 12.71 3.88 -11.11
N THR A 70 13.38 3.87 -9.96
CA THR A 70 14.66 4.56 -9.77
C THR A 70 15.64 3.67 -9.03
N SER A 71 16.94 3.90 -9.22
CA SER A 71 17.95 3.28 -8.35
C SER A 71 17.93 3.93 -6.97
N THR A 72 18.11 3.14 -5.91
CA THR A 72 18.33 3.63 -4.53
C THR A 72 19.43 4.69 -4.43
N LYS A 73 20.41 4.68 -5.34
CA LYS A 73 21.50 5.68 -5.43
C LYS A 73 21.04 7.06 -5.93
N HIS A 74 19.88 7.15 -6.55
CA HIS A 74 19.35 8.36 -7.20
C HIS A 74 17.88 8.62 -6.85
N ALA A 75 17.41 8.16 -5.67
CA ALA A 75 16.01 8.19 -5.24
C ALA A 75 15.48 9.62 -4.96
N VAL A 76 15.46 10.48 -5.97
CA VAL A 76 14.68 11.72 -5.99
C VAL A 76 13.48 11.47 -6.90
N ARG A 77 12.38 11.06 -6.29
CA ARG A 77 11.14 10.74 -7.00
C ARG A 77 10.52 12.01 -7.58
N LYS A 78 10.48 12.13 -8.91
CA LYS A 78 9.65 13.12 -9.61
C LYS A 78 8.25 12.53 -9.75
N SER A 79 7.24 13.17 -9.16
CA SER A 79 5.87 12.64 -9.16
C SER A 79 5.14 12.90 -10.49
N PRO A 80 4.62 11.86 -11.17
CA PRO A 80 3.55 12.03 -12.14
C PRO A 80 2.25 12.26 -11.35
N GLY A 81 1.57 13.40 -11.60
CA GLY A 81 0.43 13.90 -10.81
C GLY A 81 -0.82 13.02 -10.68
N THR A 82 -0.81 11.79 -11.20
CA THR A 82 -1.97 10.87 -11.27
C THR A 82 -1.99 9.80 -10.15
N LEU A 83 -1.01 9.76 -9.24
CA LEU A 83 -0.85 8.67 -8.26
C LEU A 83 -1.10 9.07 -6.79
N LYS A 84 -1.54 10.30 -6.50
CA LYS A 84 -1.64 10.85 -5.12
C LYS A 84 -2.41 9.97 -4.13
N MET A 85 -3.46 9.30 -4.61
CA MET A 85 -4.26 8.39 -3.78
C MET A 85 -3.41 7.28 -3.15
N TYR A 86 -2.40 6.78 -3.87
CA TYR A 86 -1.57 5.65 -3.44
C TYR A 86 -0.19 6.07 -2.96
N MET A 87 0.21 7.33 -3.09
CA MET A 87 1.47 7.82 -2.56
C MET A 87 1.46 7.84 -1.03
N SER A 88 2.60 7.55 -0.39
CA SER A 88 2.76 7.74 1.05
C SER A 88 2.61 9.20 1.46
N ALA A 89 2.35 9.46 2.73
CA ALA A 89 2.32 10.81 3.27
C ALA A 89 3.66 11.53 3.08
N ALA A 90 4.78 10.82 3.22
CA ALA A 90 6.12 11.39 3.00
C ALA A 90 6.37 11.74 1.52
N ASP A 91 5.91 10.89 0.60
CA ASP A 91 5.97 11.14 -0.84
C ASP A 91 5.10 12.34 -1.24
N ILE A 92 3.90 12.46 -0.68
CA ILE A 92 3.03 13.63 -0.89
C ILE A 92 3.71 14.90 -0.38
N ALA A 93 4.28 14.86 0.83
CA ALA A 93 4.97 16.01 1.41
C ALA A 93 6.14 16.46 0.52
N ARG A 94 6.89 15.52 -0.06
CA ARG A 94 8.02 15.82 -0.97
C ARG A 94 7.59 16.48 -2.28
N CYS A 95 6.36 16.24 -2.72
CA CYS A 95 5.82 16.77 -3.98
C CYS A 95 5.14 18.13 -3.81
N ASP A 96 4.88 18.55 -2.58
CA ASP A 96 4.30 19.86 -2.30
C ASP A 96 5.43 20.91 -2.24
N PRO A 97 5.46 21.89 -3.17
CA PRO A 97 6.50 22.92 -3.19
C PRO A 97 6.49 23.84 -1.96
N HIS A 98 5.42 23.79 -1.15
CA HIS A 98 5.28 24.57 0.07
C HIS A 98 5.62 23.79 1.35
N ASN A 99 5.95 22.49 1.25
CA ASN A 99 6.31 21.69 2.42
C ASN A 99 7.82 21.69 2.71
N HIS A 100 8.14 21.48 3.98
CA HIS A 100 9.49 21.29 4.51
C HIS A 100 10.20 20.07 3.87
N PRO A 101 11.54 20.00 3.96
CA PRO A 101 12.28 18.80 3.54
C PRO A 101 11.65 17.52 4.11
N SER A 102 11.27 16.63 3.20
CA SER A 102 10.73 15.30 3.51
C SER A 102 11.85 14.27 3.41
N PRO A 103 11.89 13.25 4.29
CA PRO A 103 12.89 12.20 4.18
C PRO A 103 12.90 11.53 2.80
N PRO A 104 14.04 10.96 2.37
CA PRO A 104 14.11 10.10 1.20
C PRO A 104 13.06 8.98 1.23
N HIS A 105 12.69 8.51 0.05
CA HIS A 105 11.76 7.40 -0.08
C HIS A 105 12.40 6.11 0.49
N ASP A 106 11.64 5.35 1.25
CA ASP A 106 12.06 4.09 1.86
C ASP A 106 11.00 2.99 1.71
N GLU A 107 11.33 1.77 2.14
CA GLU A 107 10.41 0.62 2.08
C GLU A 107 9.05 0.82 2.75
N MET A 108 8.98 1.74 3.71
CA MET A 108 7.75 1.99 4.44
C MET A 108 6.77 2.80 3.58
N ASP A 109 7.28 3.60 2.65
CA ASP A 109 6.46 4.33 1.68
C ASP A 109 5.75 3.36 0.71
N ASP A 110 6.41 2.26 0.34
CA ASP A 110 5.85 1.20 -0.48
C ASP A 110 4.77 0.40 0.28
N LEU A 111 5.03 0.06 1.55
CA LEU A 111 4.04 -0.60 2.40
C LEU A 111 2.82 0.28 2.66
N GLU A 112 3.01 1.59 2.85
CA GLU A 112 1.93 2.56 2.97
C GLU A 112 1.11 2.63 1.67
N SER A 113 1.77 2.57 0.51
CA SER A 113 1.11 2.49 -0.79
C SER A 113 0.25 1.23 -0.94
N ALA A 114 0.77 0.07 -0.55
CA ALA A 114 0.00 -1.19 -0.53
C ALA A 114 -1.19 -1.12 0.41
N HIS A 115 -1.03 -0.49 1.57
CA HIS A 115 -2.13 -0.28 2.53
C HIS A 115 -3.25 0.60 1.94
N TYR A 116 -2.91 1.63 1.17
CA TYR A 116 -3.90 2.45 0.47
C TYR A 116 -4.65 1.70 -0.62
N VAL A 117 -3.95 0.87 -1.39
CA VAL A 117 -4.58 -0.03 -2.37
C VAL A 117 -5.53 -1.00 -1.69
N LEU A 118 -5.10 -1.60 -0.57
CA LEU A 118 -5.93 -2.52 0.23
C LEU A 118 -7.16 -1.80 0.82
N SER A 119 -6.97 -0.57 1.30
CA SER A 119 -8.04 0.27 1.82
C SER A 119 -9.07 0.60 0.74
N GLU A 120 -8.65 1.02 -0.46
CA GLU A 120 -9.59 1.26 -1.55
C GLU A 120 -10.31 -0.02 -1.97
N LEU A 121 -9.59 -1.14 -2.04
CA LEU A 121 -10.17 -2.41 -2.39
C LEU A 121 -11.30 -2.79 -1.41
N MET A 122 -11.06 -2.65 -0.10
CA MET A 122 -12.03 -3.04 0.93
C MET A 122 -13.15 -2.03 1.17
N PHE A 123 -12.85 -0.73 1.21
CA PHE A 123 -13.85 0.32 1.41
C PHE A 123 -14.53 0.77 0.11
N GLY A 124 -14.03 0.36 -1.05
CA GLY A 124 -14.53 0.78 -2.37
C GLY A 124 -15.30 -0.29 -3.13
N PHE A 125 -15.24 -1.57 -2.73
CA PHE A 125 -15.88 -2.67 -3.45
C PHE A 125 -16.74 -3.53 -2.53
N LYS A 126 -17.97 -3.84 -2.97
CA LYS A 126 -18.87 -4.82 -2.32
C LYS A 126 -18.84 -6.22 -2.96
N GLY A 127 -17.83 -6.47 -3.79
CA GLY A 127 -17.67 -7.69 -4.55
C GLY A 127 -16.93 -7.47 -5.88
N PRO A 128 -16.63 -8.56 -6.61
CA PRO A 128 -15.95 -8.53 -7.91
C PRO A 128 -16.64 -7.58 -8.87
N ARG A 129 -15.91 -6.60 -9.40
CA ARG A 129 -16.43 -5.57 -10.34
C ARG A 129 -17.64 -4.77 -9.83
N ARG A 130 -17.91 -4.80 -8.52
CA ARG A 130 -19.03 -4.08 -7.89
C ARG A 130 -18.48 -2.95 -7.02
N LYS A 131 -18.02 -1.87 -7.68
CA LYS A 131 -17.65 -0.63 -7.00
C LYS A 131 -18.84 -0.05 -6.22
N LEU A 132 -18.56 0.55 -5.07
CA LEU A 132 -19.54 1.34 -4.33
C LEU A 132 -19.71 2.68 -5.05
N VAL A 133 -20.79 2.78 -5.84
CA VAL A 133 -21.04 3.90 -6.77
C VAL A 133 -21.47 5.19 -6.05
N VAL A 134 -21.81 5.14 -4.77
CA VAL A 134 -22.44 6.29 -4.09
C VAL A 134 -21.41 7.07 -3.29
N ALA A 135 -21.17 8.34 -3.64
CA ALA A 135 -20.31 9.26 -2.89
C ALA A 135 -20.71 9.40 -1.39
N LYS A 136 -21.99 9.17 -1.06
CA LYS A 136 -22.49 9.10 0.34
C LYS A 136 -22.12 7.82 1.09
N ARG A 137 -21.62 6.78 0.40
CA ARG A 137 -21.19 5.48 0.97
C ARG A 137 -19.72 5.18 0.74
N ARG A 138 -19.03 5.97 -0.11
CA ARG A 138 -17.58 5.91 -0.20
C ARG A 138 -17.03 6.53 1.07
N SER A 139 -16.11 5.81 1.74
CA SER A 139 -15.48 6.35 2.95
C SER A 139 -14.92 7.74 2.65
N ARG A 140 -15.26 8.72 3.51
CA ARG A 140 -14.82 10.12 3.37
C ARG A 140 -13.32 10.19 3.13
N MET A 141 -12.57 9.35 3.82
CA MET A 141 -11.14 9.17 3.67
C MET A 141 -10.69 8.94 2.22
N LEU A 142 -11.31 8.01 1.48
CA LEU A 142 -10.93 7.72 0.09
C LEU A 142 -11.16 8.92 -0.83
N VAL A 143 -12.24 9.67 -0.57
CA VAL A 143 -12.54 10.90 -1.33
C VAL A 143 -11.47 11.96 -1.05
N GLU A 144 -11.09 12.15 0.21
CA GLU A 144 -10.06 13.13 0.61
C GLU A 144 -8.68 12.78 0.03
N TRP A 145 -8.33 11.49 -0.09
CA TRP A 145 -7.07 11.05 -0.69
C TRP A 145 -6.97 11.32 -2.21
N GLU A 146 -8.10 11.36 -2.91
CA GLU A 146 -8.15 11.70 -4.33
C GLU A 146 -8.16 13.20 -4.61
N ARG A 147 -8.41 14.04 -3.60
CA ARG A 147 -8.58 15.50 -3.79
C ARG A 147 -7.35 16.16 -4.40
N GLU A 148 -7.60 17.31 -5.03
CA GLU A 148 -6.63 17.99 -5.88
C GLU A 148 -5.42 18.56 -5.13
N THR A 149 -5.58 19.05 -3.89
CA THR A 149 -4.46 19.67 -3.16
C THR A 149 -3.64 18.65 -2.36
N TYR A 150 -2.31 18.72 -2.48
CA TYR A 150 -1.36 17.88 -1.73
C TYR A 150 -1.59 17.98 -0.21
N ASN A 151 -1.85 19.19 0.28
CA ASN A 151 -2.04 19.44 1.70
C ASN A 151 -3.28 18.73 2.28
N ASN A 152 -4.38 18.64 1.53
CA ASN A 152 -5.57 17.91 1.99
C ASN A 152 -5.33 16.40 2.02
N ALA A 153 -4.73 15.84 0.96
CA ALA A 153 -4.39 14.43 0.90
C ALA A 153 -3.41 14.04 2.02
N TYR A 154 -2.37 14.85 2.25
CA TYR A 154 -1.40 14.67 3.32
C TYR A 154 -2.06 14.65 4.70
N ASN A 155 -2.82 15.69 5.04
CA ASN A 155 -3.47 15.79 6.34
C ASN A 155 -4.49 14.67 6.57
N SER A 156 -5.24 14.27 5.53
CA SER A 156 -6.18 13.15 5.62
C SER A 156 -5.47 11.81 5.85
N LYS A 157 -4.33 11.57 5.19
CA LYS A 157 -3.50 10.37 5.40
C LYS A 157 -2.88 10.32 6.80
N LEU A 158 -2.41 11.46 7.31
CA LEU A 158 -1.91 11.54 8.68
C LEU A 158 -3.01 11.37 9.74
N ALA A 159 -4.20 11.91 9.48
CA ALA A 159 -5.36 11.72 10.35
C ALA A 159 -5.82 10.26 10.32
N TYR A 160 -5.71 9.58 9.18
CA TYR A 160 -6.04 8.17 9.09
C TYR A 160 -5.18 7.30 10.03
N PHE A 161 -3.89 7.61 10.17
CA PHE A 161 -2.98 6.96 11.14
C PHE A 161 -2.95 7.64 12.53
N SER A 162 -3.93 8.49 12.85
CA SER A 162 -4.01 9.12 14.18
C SER A 162 -4.46 8.14 15.25
N ASP A 163 -5.22 7.13 14.90
CA ASP A 163 -5.71 6.07 15.79
C ASP A 163 -4.94 4.77 15.56
N GLU A 164 -4.72 4.01 16.63
CA GLU A 164 -3.99 2.72 16.56
C GLU A 164 -4.83 1.63 15.91
N ASP A 165 -6.14 1.65 16.16
CA ASP A 165 -7.09 0.71 15.58
C ASP A 165 -7.87 1.36 14.43
N LEU A 166 -8.02 0.59 13.36
CA LEU A 166 -8.80 1.00 12.20
C LEU A 166 -10.27 0.65 12.37
N ASP A 167 -11.14 1.64 12.20
CA ASP A 167 -12.59 1.41 12.10
C ASP A 167 -12.95 0.76 10.76
N THR A 168 -13.42 -0.49 10.82
CA THR A 168 -13.84 -1.28 9.65
C THR A 168 -15.35 -1.47 9.55
N ARG A 169 -16.15 -0.69 10.30
CA ARG A 169 -17.63 -0.76 10.25
C ARG A 169 -18.19 -0.51 8.85
N ASP A 170 -17.54 0.37 8.09
CA ASP A 170 -17.93 0.69 6.70
C ASP A 170 -17.43 -0.32 5.66
N VAL A 171 -16.63 -1.32 6.06
CA VAL A 171 -16.17 -2.38 5.14
C VAL A 171 -17.34 -3.33 4.83
N PRO A 172 -17.75 -3.47 3.55
CA PRO A 172 -18.88 -4.32 3.16
C PRO A 172 -18.74 -5.77 3.62
N ALA A 173 -19.86 -6.41 3.93
CA ALA A 173 -19.93 -7.81 4.38
C ALA A 173 -19.36 -8.83 3.38
N TYR A 174 -19.16 -8.43 2.12
CA TYR A 174 -18.41 -9.25 1.16
C TYR A 174 -17.03 -9.62 1.72
N TRP A 175 -16.29 -8.66 2.28
CA TRP A 175 -14.95 -8.91 2.82
C TRP A 175 -15.03 -9.69 4.12
N LYS A 176 -14.58 -10.95 4.05
CA LYS A 176 -14.58 -11.90 5.17
C LYS A 176 -13.74 -11.37 6.34
N PRO A 177 -13.97 -11.85 7.58
CA PRO A 177 -13.20 -11.43 8.76
C PRO A 177 -11.68 -11.45 8.57
N ALA A 178 -11.12 -12.48 7.91
CA ALA A 178 -9.70 -12.57 7.59
C ALA A 178 -9.15 -11.34 6.83
N CYS A 179 -9.92 -10.82 5.86
CA CYS A 179 -9.56 -9.62 5.10
C CYS A 179 -9.56 -8.36 6.00
N LYS A 180 -10.54 -8.23 6.89
CA LYS A 180 -10.61 -7.10 7.83
C LYS A 180 -9.46 -7.16 8.84
N THR A 181 -9.14 -8.34 9.35
CA THR A 181 -8.00 -8.58 10.24
C THR A 181 -6.68 -8.22 9.57
N LEU A 182 -6.50 -8.59 8.30
CA LEU A 182 -5.34 -8.18 7.50
C LEU A 182 -5.23 -6.65 7.42
N LEU A 183 -6.30 -5.97 7.03
CA LEU A 183 -6.31 -4.51 6.91
C LEU A 183 -6.00 -3.81 8.24
N CYS A 184 -6.60 -4.26 9.35
CA CYS A 184 -6.30 -3.72 10.68
C CYS A 184 -4.87 -4.04 11.13
N GLY A 185 -4.38 -5.25 10.85
CA GLY A 185 -3.01 -5.66 11.18
C GLY A 185 -1.98 -4.81 10.46
N LEU A 186 -2.17 -4.57 9.17
CA LEU A 186 -1.29 -3.72 8.37
C LEU A 186 -1.36 -2.26 8.82
N HIS A 187 -2.57 -1.75 9.13
CA HIS A 187 -2.76 -0.43 9.72
C HIS A 187 -1.96 -0.26 11.02
N ARG A 188 -2.08 -1.23 11.94
CA ARG A 188 -1.37 -1.21 13.22
C ARG A 188 0.14 -1.29 13.05
N LEU A 189 0.62 -2.10 12.11
CA LEU A 189 2.04 -2.20 11.76
C LEU A 189 2.61 -0.86 11.29
N LEU A 190 1.87 -0.12 10.46
CA LEU A 190 2.33 1.13 9.85
C LEU A 190 2.10 2.38 10.73
N THR A 191 1.13 2.36 11.62
CA THR A 191 0.81 3.49 12.50
C THR A 191 2.01 4.07 13.28
N PRO A 192 2.81 3.28 14.04
CA PRO A 192 3.92 3.84 14.80
C PRO A 192 4.98 4.45 13.88
N VAL A 193 5.16 3.85 12.71
CA VAL A 193 6.10 4.27 11.68
C VAL A 193 5.70 5.62 11.09
N VAL A 194 4.47 5.76 10.61
CA VAL A 194 3.94 7.01 10.02
C VAL A 194 3.98 8.14 11.05
N ARG A 195 3.60 7.86 12.30
CA ARG A 195 3.68 8.85 13.40
C ARG A 195 5.11 9.30 13.68
N LYS A 196 6.08 8.39 13.64
CA LYS A 196 7.50 8.71 13.83
C LYS A 196 8.02 9.57 12.69
N LYS A 197 7.75 9.21 11.43
CA LYS A 197 8.06 10.03 10.23
C LYS A 197 7.48 11.44 10.35
N ARG A 198 6.20 11.56 10.75
CA ARG A 198 5.54 12.86 10.97
C ARG A 198 6.23 13.72 12.03
N ARG A 199 6.72 13.12 13.12
CA ARG A 199 7.45 13.85 14.18
C ARG A 199 8.79 14.34 13.65
N LEU A 200 9.54 13.49 12.96
CA LEU A 200 10.84 13.85 12.38
C LEU A 200 10.72 14.94 11.31
N ALA A 201 9.70 14.88 10.46
CA ALA A 201 9.43 15.91 9.46
C ALA A 201 9.21 17.33 10.04
N LYS A 202 8.86 17.45 11.33
CA LYS A 202 8.69 18.74 12.03
C LYS A 202 9.97 19.28 12.66
N LEU A 203 11.01 18.46 12.81
CA LEU A 203 12.19 18.77 13.61
C LEU A 203 13.44 19.15 12.79
N TYR A 204 13.39 18.94 11.46
CA TYR A 204 14.52 18.95 10.52
C TYR A 204 15.68 19.92 10.85
N CYS A 205 16.71 19.37 11.51
CA CYS A 205 18.08 19.84 11.64
C CYS A 205 19.06 18.70 11.27
N GLU A 206 20.35 18.97 11.04
CA GLU A 206 21.36 17.97 10.59
C GLU A 206 21.44 16.70 11.48
N GLU A 207 21.13 16.81 12.77
CA GLU A 207 21.09 15.68 13.71
C GLU A 207 19.97 14.67 13.39
N ASP A 208 18.92 15.10 12.68
CA ASP A 208 17.80 14.27 12.25
C ASP A 208 18.13 13.32 11.10
N ARG A 209 19.20 13.58 10.34
CA ARG A 209 19.70 12.67 9.30
C ARG A 209 20.11 11.33 9.92
N LYS A 210 20.74 11.37 11.10
CA LYS A 210 21.12 10.16 11.86
C LYS A 210 19.92 9.45 12.48
N ALA A 211 18.91 10.20 12.94
CA ALA A 211 17.67 9.62 13.46
C ALA A 211 16.84 8.91 12.36
N LEU A 212 16.96 9.40 11.12
CA LEU A 212 16.40 8.78 9.93
C LEU A 212 17.20 7.53 9.50
N GLU A 213 18.53 7.61 9.49
CA GLU A 213 19.41 6.46 9.26
C GLU A 213 19.12 5.32 10.27
N TRP A 214 18.94 5.65 11.55
CA TRP A 214 18.53 4.66 12.57
C TRP A 214 17.15 4.03 12.32
N LEU A 215 16.23 4.80 11.72
CA LEU A 215 14.90 4.32 11.37
C LEU A 215 14.97 3.29 10.23
N LEU A 216 15.88 3.51 9.28
CA LEU A 216 16.19 2.61 8.17
C LEU A 216 16.98 1.37 8.62
N GLU A 217 17.76 1.46 9.70
CA GLU A 217 18.46 0.30 10.29
C GLU A 217 17.50 -0.66 11.02
N GLY A 218 16.39 -0.15 11.56
CA GLY A 218 15.38 -0.96 12.28
C GLY A 218 14.25 -1.51 11.41
N SER A 219 14.21 -1.18 10.11
CA SER A 219 13.04 -1.42 9.27
C SER A 219 13.02 -2.79 8.59
N GLY A 220 14.16 -3.51 8.54
CA GLY A 220 14.34 -4.76 7.78
C GLY A 220 13.40 -5.93 8.08
N GLY A 221 12.52 -5.82 9.09
CA GLY A 221 11.47 -6.81 9.39
C GLY A 221 10.06 -6.42 8.94
N LEU A 222 9.84 -5.20 8.43
CA LEU A 222 8.50 -4.68 8.14
C LEU A 222 7.84 -5.39 6.96
N TYR A 223 8.57 -5.62 5.85
CA TYR A 223 8.06 -6.41 4.73
C TYR A 223 7.71 -7.83 5.16
N GLN A 224 8.59 -8.48 5.93
CA GLN A 224 8.35 -9.83 6.43
C GLN A 224 7.09 -9.88 7.29
N SER A 225 6.95 -8.95 8.23
CA SER A 225 5.75 -8.82 9.07
C SER A 225 4.48 -8.59 8.25
N ALA A 226 4.56 -7.73 7.22
CA ALA A 226 3.45 -7.51 6.31
C ALA A 226 3.09 -8.79 5.54
N LEU A 227 4.08 -9.47 4.95
CA LEU A 227 3.88 -10.72 4.21
C LEU A 227 3.26 -11.81 5.09
N GLU A 228 3.65 -11.93 6.35
CA GLU A 228 3.06 -12.86 7.31
C GLU A 228 1.58 -12.56 7.59
N LEU A 229 1.19 -11.27 7.67
CA LEU A 229 -0.22 -10.90 7.77
C LEU A 229 -1.01 -11.36 6.54
N PHE A 230 -0.45 -11.17 5.34
CA PHE A 230 -1.08 -11.62 4.09
C PHE A 230 -1.19 -13.15 4.03
N ASP A 231 -0.13 -13.87 4.37
CA ASP A 231 -0.09 -15.33 4.33
C ASP A 231 -1.10 -15.92 5.33
N LYS A 232 -1.18 -15.38 6.56
CA LYS A 232 -2.20 -15.74 7.55
C LYS A 232 -3.63 -15.54 7.02
N ALA A 233 -3.91 -14.37 6.44
CA ALA A 233 -5.24 -14.07 5.89
C ALA A 233 -5.61 -15.00 4.74
N LEU A 234 -4.65 -15.37 3.89
CA LEU A 234 -4.87 -16.32 2.80
C LEU A 234 -5.16 -17.73 3.30
N ASP A 235 -4.51 -18.17 4.37
CA ASP A 235 -4.77 -19.49 4.96
C ASP A 235 -6.14 -19.56 5.64
N GLU A 236 -6.55 -18.50 6.34
CA GLU A 236 -7.91 -18.40 6.89
C GLU A 236 -8.99 -18.39 5.79
N LEU A 237 -8.73 -17.71 4.66
CA LEU A 237 -9.66 -17.70 3.52
C LEU A 237 -9.83 -19.08 2.89
N LYS A 238 -8.75 -19.86 2.75
CA LYS A 238 -8.81 -21.24 2.24
C LYS A 238 -9.58 -22.16 3.19
N GLY A 239 -9.32 -22.06 4.50
CA GLY A 239 -10.04 -22.85 5.51
C GLY A 239 -11.55 -22.61 5.46
N ALA A 240 -11.97 -21.38 5.21
CA ALA A 240 -13.37 -20.99 5.06
C ALA A 240 -13.98 -21.25 3.66
N GLU A 241 -13.24 -21.86 2.73
CA GLU A 241 -13.75 -22.33 1.43
C GLU A 241 -13.99 -23.85 1.41
N VAL A 242 -13.45 -24.58 2.40
CA VAL A 242 -13.56 -26.05 2.55
C VAL A 242 -14.60 -26.46 3.60
N ALA A 243 -15.01 -25.54 4.47
CA ALA A 243 -16.06 -25.71 5.49
C ALA A 243 -17.42 -25.22 4.99
#